data_AF-U3U4F1-F1
#
_entry.id   AF-U3U4F1-F1
#
_cell.length_a   1.000
_cell.length_b   1.000
_cell.length_c   1.000
_cell.angle_alpha   90.00
_cell.angle_beta   90.00
_cell.angle_gamma   90.00
#
_symmetry.space_group_name_H-M   'P 1'
#
loop_
_entity.id
_entity.type
_entity.pdbx_description
1 polymer ?
#
loop_
_entity_poly.entity_id
_entity_poly.type
_entity_poly.pdbx_seq_one_letter_code
_entity_poly.pdbx_strand_id
1 'polypeptide(L)'
;MQLNDHQIQDINTIAAWLALDQLPKDGTLEVDLAILAGHAVLPNVEAVIALAKKYQLPLLISGGIGHSTSAAGRDDCQPSALSPDRHRRQGRSAAAGRDGARVR
;
A
#
# COMPACT_ATOMS: atom_id res chain seq x y z
N MET A 1 21.97 -3.90 -24.74
CA MET A 1 22.36 -2.48 -24.89
C MET A 1 23.58 -2.27 -24.02
N GLN A 2 24.67 -1.74 -24.56
CA GLN A 2 25.84 -1.32 -23.77
C GLN A 2 25.85 0.20 -23.71
N LEU A 3 25.97 0.74 -22.49
CA LEU A 3 26.05 2.18 -22.26
C LEU A 3 27.53 2.57 -22.19
N ASN A 4 27.88 3.71 -22.77
CA ASN A 4 29.20 4.30 -22.60
C ASN A 4 29.29 5.10 -21.28
N ASP A 5 30.50 5.51 -20.90
CA ASP A 5 30.74 6.20 -19.63
C ASP A 5 29.97 7.52 -19.51
N HIS A 6 29.83 8.27 -20.62
CA HIS A 6 29.03 9.50 -20.63
C HIS A 6 27.55 9.22 -20.37
N GLN A 7 26.98 8.17 -20.97
CA GLN A 7 25.59 7.78 -20.75
C GLN A 7 25.35 7.30 -19.31
N ILE A 8 26.29 6.57 -18.72
CA ILE A 8 26.23 6.17 -17.31
C ILE A 8 26.25 7.41 -16.42
N GLN A 9 27.14 8.37 -16.72
CA GLN A 9 27.24 9.62 -15.97
C GLN A 9 25.94 10.45 -16.05
N ASP A 10 25.32 10.54 -17.22
CA ASP A 10 24.07 11.26 -17.42
C ASP A 10 22.92 10.59 -16.63
N ILE A 11 22.81 9.26 -16.69
CA ILE A 11 21.80 8.51 -15.93
C ILE A 11 21.99 8.70 -14.43
N ASN A 12 23.22 8.61 -13.93
CA ASN A 12 23.52 8.82 -12.52
C ASN A 12 23.19 10.25 -12.07
N THR A 13 23.42 11.23 -12.92
CA THR A 13 23.08 12.64 -12.65
C THR A 13 21.57 12.82 -12.51
N ILE A 14 20.78 12.24 -13.42
CA ILE A 14 19.32 12.27 -13.36
C ILE A 14 18.81 11.51 -12.13
N ALA A 15 19.36 10.32 -11.87
CA ALA A 15 18.96 9.50 -10.72
C ALA A 15 19.22 10.22 -9.39
N ALA A 16 20.38 10.86 -9.23
CA ALA A 16 20.70 11.65 -8.05
C ALA A 16 19.76 12.86 -7.88
N TRP A 17 19.37 13.50 -8.99
CA TRP A 17 18.40 14.60 -8.97
C TRP A 17 17.00 14.14 -8.55
N LEU A 18 16.55 12.97 -9.01
CA LEU A 18 15.26 12.38 -8.64
C LEU A 18 15.24 11.84 -7.20
N ALA A 19 16.35 11.31 -6.72
CA ALA A 19 16.49 10.72 -5.39
C ALA A 19 16.91 11.76 -4.34
N LEU A 20 16.29 12.95 -4.37
CA LEU A 20 16.61 14.04 -3.45
C LEU A 20 16.50 13.58 -1.99
N ASP A 21 17.65 13.51 -1.32
CA ASP A 21 17.73 13.16 0.09
C ASP A 21 17.75 14.44 0.93
N GLN A 22 16.68 14.63 1.71
CA GLN A 22 16.53 15.75 2.64
C GLN A 22 16.65 15.32 4.10
N LEU A 23 17.03 14.05 4.36
CA LEU A 23 17.23 13.62 5.74
C LEU A 23 18.48 14.32 6.30
N PRO A 24 18.43 14.76 7.57
CA PRO A 24 19.60 15.27 8.24
C PRO A 24 20.67 14.17 8.31
N LYS A 25 21.87 14.48 7.82
CA LYS A 25 23.03 13.57 7.88
C LYS A 25 23.48 13.33 9.33
N ASP A 26 23.38 14.39 10.13
CA ASP A 26 23.69 14.42 11.55
C ASP A 26 22.56 15.15 12.31
N GLY A 27 22.24 14.71 13.52
CA GLY A 27 21.26 15.38 14.39
C GLY A 27 19.94 14.63 14.60
N THR A 28 18.98 15.33 15.20
CA THR A 28 17.63 14.81 15.47
C THR A 28 16.73 14.99 14.25
N LEU A 29 15.84 14.02 14.03
CA LEU A 29 14.82 14.08 12.99
C LEU A 29 13.53 14.59 13.64
N GLU A 30 13.21 15.86 13.41
CA GLU A 30 12.01 16.51 13.96
C GLU A 30 10.81 16.27 13.02
N VAL A 31 10.22 15.09 13.09
CA VAL A 31 9.02 14.71 12.33
C VAL A 31 8.08 13.88 13.22
N ASP A 32 6.79 13.96 12.96
CA ASP A 32 5.77 13.24 13.75
C ASP A 32 5.25 11.96 13.07
N LEU A 33 5.61 11.73 11.80
CA LEU A 33 5.04 10.67 10.97
C LEU A 33 6.01 10.22 9.88
N ALA A 34 6.13 8.90 9.68
CA ALA A 34 6.73 8.31 8.49
C ALA A 34 5.64 7.88 7.51
N ILE A 35 5.82 8.15 6.21
CA ILE A 35 4.87 7.74 5.16
C ILE A 35 5.60 6.82 4.17
N LEU A 36 5.08 5.61 4.00
CA LEU A 36 5.48 4.69 2.94
C LEU A 36 4.50 4.83 1.77
N ALA A 37 4.96 5.42 0.67
CA ALA A 37 4.19 5.49 -0.57
C ALA A 37 4.22 4.16 -1.33
N GLY A 38 3.10 3.79 -1.95
CA GLY A 38 2.92 2.51 -2.60
C GLY A 38 3.84 2.33 -3.81
N HIS A 39 4.87 1.49 -3.66
CA HIS A 39 5.81 1.12 -4.71
C HIS A 39 6.35 -0.30 -4.51
N ALA A 40 6.94 -0.90 -5.54
CA ALA A 40 7.45 -2.27 -5.52
C ALA A 40 8.97 -2.39 -5.21
N VAL A 41 9.60 -1.33 -4.68
CA VAL A 41 11.04 -1.30 -4.38
C VAL A 41 11.29 -1.74 -2.94
N LEU A 42 11.55 -3.04 -2.73
CA LEU A 42 11.70 -3.63 -1.39
C LEU A 42 12.77 -2.95 -0.50
N PRO A 43 13.98 -2.62 -1.00
CA PRO A 43 14.98 -1.94 -0.17
C PRO A 43 14.47 -0.62 0.44
N ASN A 44 13.63 0.12 -0.30
CA ASN A 44 13.03 1.35 0.20
C ASN A 44 11.96 1.07 1.27
N VAL A 45 11.19 -0.01 1.12
CA VAL A 45 10.21 -0.45 2.13
C VAL A 45 10.91 -0.76 3.45
N GLU A 46 11.99 -1.54 3.40
CA GLU A 46 12.78 -1.90 4.57
C GLU A 46 13.42 -0.67 5.23
N ALA A 47 13.95 0.26 4.44
CA ALA A 47 14.55 1.49 4.94
C ALA A 47 13.56 2.37 5.70
N VAL A 48 12.33 2.54 5.18
CA VAL A 48 11.29 3.34 5.87
C VAL A 48 10.85 2.67 7.17
N ILE A 49 10.70 1.33 7.19
CA ILE A 49 10.36 0.58 8.41
C ILE A 49 11.47 0.73 9.46
N ALA A 50 12.74 0.59 9.05
CA ALA A 50 13.88 0.76 9.92
C ALA A 50 13.94 2.19 10.49
N LEU A 51 13.67 3.20 9.66
CA LEU A 51 13.63 4.60 10.06
C LEU A 51 12.49 4.87 11.06
N ALA A 52 11.27 4.43 10.75
CA ALA A 52 10.12 4.57 11.65
C ALA A 52 10.39 3.92 13.00
N LYS A 53 10.99 2.72 13.02
CA LYS A 53 11.40 2.04 14.25
C LYS A 53 12.48 2.80 15.02
N LYS A 54 13.52 3.29 14.33
CA LYS A 54 14.64 4.02 14.94
C LYS A 54 14.16 5.26 15.68
N TYR A 55 13.29 6.05 15.06
CA TYR A 55 12.78 7.31 15.59
C TYR A 55 11.43 7.16 16.33
N GLN A 56 10.93 5.93 16.52
CA GLN A 56 9.65 5.63 17.18
C GLN A 56 8.46 6.39 16.58
N LEU A 57 8.46 6.53 15.26
CA LEU A 57 7.43 7.24 14.52
C LEU A 57 6.25 6.31 14.20
N PRO A 58 5.01 6.80 14.24
CA PRO A 58 3.90 6.17 13.53
C PRO A 58 4.26 6.00 12.05
N LEU A 59 3.85 4.88 11.46
CA LEU A 59 4.06 4.58 10.04
C LEU A 59 2.73 4.51 9.32
N LEU A 60 2.50 5.45 8.40
CA LEU A 60 1.39 5.43 7.45
C LEU A 60 1.81 4.72 6.17
N ILE A 61 1.19 3.57 5.88
CA ILE A 61 1.35 2.89 4.61
C ILE A 61 0.24 3.38 3.67
N SER A 62 0.62 4.10 2.62
CA SER A 62 -0.31 4.63 1.62
C SER A 62 -0.16 3.86 0.32
N GLY A 63 -1.23 3.26 -0.18
CA GLY A 63 -1.21 2.50 -1.41
C GLY A 63 -2.50 1.72 -1.61
N GLY A 64 -2.92 1.60 -2.87
CA GLY A 64 -4.09 0.81 -3.27
C GLY A 64 -3.78 0.03 -4.53
N ILE A 65 -4.75 -0.08 -5.43
CA ILE A 65 -4.55 -0.66 -6.76
C ILE A 65 -4.09 0.44 -7.73
N GLY A 66 -2.95 0.22 -8.38
CA GLY A 66 -2.36 1.15 -9.34
C GLY A 66 -1.24 0.50 -10.17
N HIS A 67 -0.46 1.33 -10.87
CA HIS A 67 0.57 0.86 -11.81
C HIS A 67 1.65 -0.04 -11.17
N SER A 68 2.01 0.24 -9.91
CA SER A 68 3.04 -0.52 -9.19
C SER A 68 2.50 -1.79 -8.51
N THR A 69 1.19 -1.99 -8.45
CA THR A 69 0.58 -3.12 -7.73
C THR A 69 0.91 -4.47 -8.36
N SER A 70 0.93 -4.55 -9.69
CA SER A 70 1.30 -5.79 -10.40
C SER A 70 2.76 -6.19 -10.19
N ALA A 71 3.64 -5.19 -10.02
CA ALA A 71 5.04 -5.41 -9.70
C ALA A 71 5.24 -5.79 -8.22
N ALA A 72 4.40 -5.29 -7.32
CA ALA A 72 4.47 -5.59 -5.89
C ALA A 72 3.89 -6.96 -5.49
N GLY A 73 2.99 -7.53 -6.29
CA GLY A 73 2.14 -8.65 -5.88
C GLY A 73 2.15 -9.88 -6.80
N ARG A 74 3.23 -10.14 -7.52
CA ARG A 74 3.26 -11.22 -8.53
C ARG A 74 3.60 -12.62 -8.04
N ASP A 75 3.62 -12.85 -6.73
CA ASP A 75 3.77 -14.21 -6.18
C ASP A 75 2.59 -14.76 -5.39
N ASP A 76 1.47 -14.05 -5.09
CA ASP A 76 0.35 -14.75 -4.40
C ASP A 76 -1.07 -14.14 -4.40
N CYS A 77 -1.34 -12.98 -5.00
CA CYS A 77 -2.71 -12.43 -4.99
C CYS A 77 -3.48 -12.75 -6.28
N GLN A 78 -4.03 -13.97 -6.37
CA GLN A 78 -5.21 -14.18 -7.21
C GLN A 78 -6.39 -13.36 -6.62
N PRO A 79 -7.16 -12.65 -7.46
CA PRO A 79 -8.31 -11.85 -6.99
C PRO A 79 -9.48 -12.68 -6.43
N SER A 80 -9.35 -14.00 -6.30
CA SER A 80 -10.36 -14.90 -5.75
C SER A 80 -10.53 -14.77 -4.22
N ALA A 81 -9.56 -14.19 -3.51
CA ALA A 81 -9.62 -14.02 -2.05
C ALA A 81 -10.47 -12.82 -1.58
N LEU A 82 -10.96 -11.98 -2.49
CA LEU A 82 -11.90 -10.89 -2.21
C LEU A 82 -13.25 -11.15 -2.91
N SER A 83 -13.84 -12.32 -2.65
CA SER A 83 -15.28 -12.51 -2.88
C SER A 83 -16.03 -12.05 -1.63
N PRO A 84 -16.78 -10.93 -1.63
CA PRO A 84 -17.63 -10.60 -0.52
C PRO A 84 -18.82 -11.56 -0.54
N ASP A 85 -19.15 -12.06 0.64
CA ASP A 85 -20.31 -12.87 0.95
C ASP A 85 -21.54 -12.52 0.10
N ARG A 86 -21.97 -13.51 -0.68
CA ARG A 86 -23.24 -13.50 -1.42
C ARG A 86 -24.38 -13.73 -0.44
N HIS A 87 -24.57 -12.84 0.54
CA HIS A 87 -25.78 -12.80 1.34
C HIS A 87 -26.82 -11.86 0.72
N ARG A 88 -27.90 -12.51 0.25
CA ARG A 88 -29.27 -12.03 0.41
C ARG A 88 -29.76 -10.96 -0.56
N ARG A 89 -30.00 -11.33 -1.82
CA ARG A 89 -31.18 -10.88 -2.58
C ARG A 89 -31.65 -11.95 -3.57
N GLN A 90 -32.48 -12.88 -3.09
CA GLN A 90 -33.54 -13.42 -3.93
C GLN A 90 -34.85 -13.26 -3.17
N GLY A 91 -35.69 -12.37 -3.68
CA GLY A 91 -37.04 -12.21 -3.21
C GLY A 91 -37.82 -13.49 -3.41
N ARG A 92 -38.55 -13.91 -2.39
CA ARG A 92 -39.77 -14.68 -2.57
C ARG A 92 -40.93 -13.85 -2.02
N SER A 93 -41.84 -13.66 -2.96
CA SER A 93 -43.14 -13.01 -2.92
C SER A 93 -44.04 -13.47 -1.78
N ALA A 94 -44.97 -12.58 -1.43
CA ALA A 94 -46.06 -12.68 -0.47
C ALA A 94 -46.79 -14.04 -0.38
N ALA A 95 -47.14 -14.43 0.85
CA ALA A 95 -48.41 -15.06 1.18
C ALA A 95 -48.75 -14.80 2.65
N ALA A 96 -50.02 -14.46 2.89
CA ALA A 96 -50.60 -14.01 4.14
C ALA A 96 -50.74 -15.12 5.20
N GLY A 97 -50.81 -14.72 6.47
CA GLY A 97 -51.18 -15.58 7.58
C GLY A 97 -51.13 -14.83 8.90
N ARG A 98 -52.22 -14.13 9.24
CA ARG A 98 -52.45 -13.56 10.57
C ARG A 98 -52.96 -14.68 11.49
N ASP A 99 -52.27 -14.92 12.59
CA ASP A 99 -52.83 -15.49 13.82
C ASP A 99 -51.80 -15.17 14.93
N GLY A 100 -52.09 -14.43 15.99
CA GLY A 100 -53.31 -14.47 16.79
C GLY A 100 -53.06 -15.23 18.10
N ALA A 101 -51.95 -14.96 18.84
CA ALA A 101 -51.69 -15.59 20.14
C ALA A 101 -51.58 -14.55 21.26
N ARG A 102 -52.54 -14.65 22.16
CA ARG A 102 -52.92 -13.77 23.26
C ARG A 102 -52.07 -14.09 24.49
N VAL A 103 -51.47 -13.08 25.11
CA VAL A 103 -50.91 -13.19 26.47
C VAL A 103 -52.03 -12.97 27.48
N ARG A 104 -52.25 -13.95 28.36
CA ARG A 104 -52.84 -13.79 29.69
C ARG A 104 -51.98 -14.56 30.66
#